data_AF-A0A0A0J1M0-F1
#
_entry.id   AF-A0A0A0J1M0-F1
#
_cell.length_a   1.000
_cell.length_b   1.000
_cell.length_c   1.000
_cell.angle_alpha   90.00
_cell.angle_beta   90.00
_cell.angle_gamma   90.00
#
_symmetry.space_group_name_H-M   'P 1'
#
loop_
_entity.id
_entity.type
_entity.pdbx_description
1 polymer ?
#
loop_
_entity_poly.entity_id
_entity_poly.type
_entity_poly.pdbx_seq_one_letter_code
_entity_poly.pdbx_strand_id
1 'polypeptide(L)'
;MSSLAEVSPEGLTEPERVAVVAVLESLKGAAAAAQARLTAAAVVDREALGEDSRSVRADLALARRCSPTVADQHVGVAKALVGELPLTMAALERGEISERRATIVVRETACLSREHRGEVDRRLAPVIGSLGDKALGAAARRAGA
;
A
#
# COMPACT_ATOMS: atom_id res chain seq x y z
N MET A 1 4.61 -21.59 -2.96
CA MET A 1 5.45 -20.64 -2.20
C MET A 1 6.95 -20.97 -2.25
N SER A 2 7.40 -22.20 -2.57
CA SER A 2 8.85 -22.53 -2.57
C SER A 2 9.66 -21.90 -3.72
N SER A 3 9.07 -21.67 -4.89
CA SER A 3 9.82 -21.24 -6.09
C SER A 3 10.52 -19.87 -5.98
N LEU A 4 10.02 -18.91 -5.18
CA LEU A 4 10.70 -17.61 -4.99
C LEU A 4 11.89 -17.69 -4.03
N ALA A 5 11.87 -18.65 -3.09
CA ALA A 5 12.96 -18.85 -2.14
C ALA A 5 14.20 -19.49 -2.81
N GLU A 6 14.02 -20.07 -3.99
CA GLU A 6 15.06 -20.73 -4.78
C GLU A 6 15.75 -19.77 -5.79
N VAL A 7 15.31 -18.51 -5.87
CA VAL A 7 15.95 -17.50 -6.75
C VAL A 7 17.39 -17.26 -6.28
N SER A 8 18.33 -17.60 -7.16
CA SER A 8 19.76 -17.53 -6.91
C SER A 8 20.43 -16.46 -7.79
N PRO A 9 21.49 -15.78 -7.30
CA PRO A 9 22.27 -14.84 -8.09
C PRO A 9 23.29 -15.52 -9.02
N GLU A 10 23.51 -16.83 -8.88
CA GLU A 10 24.44 -17.61 -9.70
C GLU A 10 23.93 -17.72 -11.15
N GLY A 11 24.83 -17.57 -12.12
CA GLY A 11 24.48 -17.63 -13.55
C GLY A 11 23.78 -16.38 -14.11
N LEU A 12 23.45 -15.39 -13.27
CA LEU A 12 22.90 -14.10 -13.70
C LEU A 12 24.00 -13.03 -13.85
N THR A 13 23.90 -12.24 -14.90
CA THR A 13 24.67 -10.99 -15.06
C THR A 13 24.16 -9.90 -14.11
N GLU A 14 24.94 -8.83 -13.92
CA GLU A 14 24.51 -7.69 -13.10
C GLU A 14 23.17 -7.08 -13.58
N PRO A 15 22.97 -6.77 -14.88
CA PRO A 15 21.69 -6.24 -15.34
C PRO A 15 20.51 -7.20 -15.11
N GLU A 16 20.70 -8.50 -15.27
CA GLU A 16 19.66 -9.51 -15.01
C GLU A 16 19.29 -9.57 -13.52
N ARG A 17 20.27 -9.47 -12.60
CA ARG A 17 20.00 -9.40 -11.17
C ARG A 17 19.16 -8.16 -10.82
N VAL A 18 19.47 -7.01 -11.40
CA VAL A 18 18.69 -5.78 -11.21
C VAL A 18 17.27 -5.94 -11.77
N ALA A 19 17.12 -6.55 -12.94
CA ALA A 19 15.80 -6.83 -13.52
C ALA A 19 14.97 -7.79 -12.64
N VAL A 20 15.58 -8.84 -12.09
CA VAL A 20 14.91 -9.74 -11.13
C VAL A 20 14.46 -8.98 -9.88
N VAL A 21 15.31 -8.11 -9.32
CA VAL A 21 14.92 -7.25 -8.18
C VAL A 21 13.72 -6.36 -8.52
N ALA A 22 13.67 -5.78 -9.73
CA ALA A 22 12.54 -4.96 -10.16
C ALA A 22 11.22 -5.76 -10.26
N VAL A 23 11.28 -7.01 -10.75
CA VAL A 23 10.12 -7.92 -10.77
C VAL A 23 9.67 -8.27 -9.34
N LEU A 24 10.61 -8.56 -8.45
CA LEU A 24 10.31 -8.86 -7.05
C LEU A 24 9.71 -7.65 -6.31
N GLU A 25 10.16 -6.43 -6.61
CA GLU A 25 9.55 -5.21 -6.09
C GLU A 25 8.10 -5.07 -6.55
N SER A 26 7.83 -5.35 -7.83
CA SER A 26 6.47 -5.31 -8.37
C SER A 26 5.57 -6.34 -7.70
N LEU A 27 6.11 -7.54 -7.44
CA LEU A 27 5.39 -8.60 -6.72
C LEU A 27 5.10 -8.21 -5.27
N LYS A 28 6.04 -7.54 -4.57
CA LYS A 28 5.78 -7.00 -3.24
C LYS A 28 4.64 -5.98 -3.26
N GLY A 29 4.60 -5.11 -4.27
CA GLY A 29 3.50 -4.17 -4.47
C GLY A 29 2.15 -4.87 -4.62
N ALA A 30 2.06 -5.85 -5.52
CA ALA A 30 0.87 -6.66 -5.72
C ALA A 30 0.42 -7.39 -4.44
N ALA A 31 1.36 -7.99 -3.71
CA ALA A 31 1.08 -8.66 -2.43
C ALA A 31 0.57 -7.67 -1.37
N ALA A 32 1.19 -6.49 -1.24
CA ALA A 32 0.78 -5.45 -0.32
C ALA A 32 -0.63 -4.90 -0.66
N ALA A 33 -0.93 -4.71 -1.96
CA ALA A 33 -2.27 -4.35 -2.42
C ALA A 33 -3.32 -5.42 -2.06
N ALA A 34 -3.01 -6.71 -2.27
CA ALA A 34 -3.90 -7.79 -1.87
C ALA A 34 -4.13 -7.81 -0.35
N GLN A 35 -3.07 -7.65 0.45
CA GLN A 35 -3.17 -7.55 1.91
C GLN A 35 -4.04 -6.36 2.33
N ALA A 36 -3.91 -5.20 1.68
CA ALA A 36 -4.72 -4.02 1.97
C ALA A 36 -6.21 -4.26 1.68
N ARG A 37 -6.56 -4.86 0.53
CA ARG A 37 -7.97 -5.20 0.23
C ARG A 37 -8.58 -6.12 1.27
N LEU A 38 -7.89 -7.22 1.59
CA LEU A 38 -8.35 -8.20 2.56
C LEU A 38 -8.47 -7.61 3.97
N THR A 39 -7.49 -6.77 4.37
CA THR A 39 -7.49 -6.06 5.64
C THR A 39 -8.69 -5.12 5.76
N ALA A 40 -8.95 -4.32 4.72
CA ALA A 40 -10.09 -3.40 4.70
C ALA A 40 -11.42 -4.16 4.77
N ALA A 41 -11.59 -5.23 3.97
CA ALA A 41 -12.80 -6.05 3.95
C ALA A 41 -13.06 -6.69 5.33
N ALA A 42 -12.06 -7.36 5.92
CA ALA A 42 -12.23 -8.03 7.22
C ALA A 42 -12.68 -7.07 8.34
N VAL A 43 -12.16 -5.84 8.36
CA VAL A 43 -12.55 -4.83 9.34
C VAL A 43 -13.94 -4.27 9.05
N VAL A 44 -14.26 -4.00 7.77
CA VAL A 44 -15.59 -3.50 7.36
C VAL A 44 -16.68 -4.53 7.64
N ASP A 45 -16.46 -5.81 7.32
CA ASP A 45 -17.41 -6.89 7.58
C ASP A 45 -17.70 -7.00 9.08
N ARG A 46 -16.66 -6.88 9.93
CA ARG A 46 -16.81 -6.92 11.39
C ARG A 46 -17.59 -5.71 11.92
N GLU A 47 -17.28 -4.52 11.42
CA GLU A 47 -17.99 -3.28 11.79
C GLU A 47 -19.46 -3.31 11.33
N ALA A 48 -19.76 -3.90 10.17
CA ALA A 48 -21.11 -4.05 9.64
C ALA A 48 -22.01 -4.96 10.49
N LEU A 49 -21.42 -5.90 11.23
CA LEU A 49 -22.12 -6.71 12.23
C LEU A 49 -22.40 -5.94 13.53
N GLY A 50 -21.98 -4.68 13.64
CA GLY A 50 -22.08 -3.88 14.88
C GLY A 50 -21.12 -4.34 15.97
N GLU A 51 -20.15 -5.19 15.62
CA GLU A 51 -19.22 -5.78 16.56
C GLU A 51 -17.90 -5.00 16.62
N ASP A 52 -17.21 -5.14 17.75
CA ASP A 52 -15.90 -4.55 17.95
C ASP A 52 -14.86 -5.19 17.02
N SER A 53 -14.15 -4.35 16.26
CA SER A 53 -13.09 -4.78 15.34
C SER A 53 -11.75 -5.06 16.03
N ARG A 54 -11.61 -4.83 17.34
CA ARG A 54 -10.36 -5.10 18.09
C ARG A 54 -9.86 -6.54 17.95
N SER A 55 -10.74 -7.53 17.97
CA SER A 55 -10.33 -8.95 17.80
C SER A 55 -9.74 -9.20 16.41
N VAL A 56 -10.42 -8.73 15.36
CA VAL A 56 -9.94 -8.85 13.97
C VAL A 56 -8.62 -8.12 13.77
N ARG A 57 -8.44 -6.94 14.39
CA ARG A 57 -7.17 -6.20 14.35
C ARG A 57 -6.04 -6.96 15.04
N ALA A 58 -6.31 -7.66 16.14
CA ALA A 58 -5.33 -8.52 16.81
C ALA A 58 -4.95 -9.73 15.93
N ASP A 59 -5.92 -10.37 15.28
CA ASP A 59 -5.67 -11.48 14.35
C ASP A 59 -4.83 -11.03 13.14
N LEU A 60 -5.13 -9.84 12.60
CA LEU A 60 -4.35 -9.23 11.54
C LEU A 60 -2.92 -8.92 11.97
N ALA A 61 -2.71 -8.47 13.22
CA ALA A 61 -1.37 -8.25 13.77
C ALA A 61 -0.56 -9.55 13.83
N LEU A 62 -1.17 -10.64 14.29
CA LEU A 62 -0.55 -11.97 14.31
C LEU A 62 -0.22 -12.46 12.90
N ALA A 63 -1.18 -12.37 11.97
CA ALA A 63 -1.01 -12.80 10.58
C ALA A 63 0.12 -12.02 9.87
N ARG A 64 0.23 -10.71 10.15
CA ARG A 64 1.29 -9.85 9.60
C ARG A 64 2.59 -9.88 10.38
N ARG A 65 2.65 -10.60 11.52
CA ARG A 65 3.81 -10.68 12.41
C ARG A 65 4.29 -9.29 12.87
N CYS A 66 3.37 -8.43 13.27
CA CYS A 66 3.67 -7.09 13.74
C CYS A 66 2.96 -6.77 15.06
N SER A 67 3.28 -5.62 15.67
CA SER A 67 2.60 -5.17 16.88
C SER A 67 1.17 -4.68 16.56
N PRO A 68 0.26 -4.68 17.55
CA PRO A 68 -1.10 -4.14 17.36
C PRO A 68 -1.11 -2.72 16.80
N THR A 69 -0.21 -1.85 17.27
CA THR A 69 -0.07 -0.47 16.76
C THR A 69 0.27 -0.43 15.28
N VAL A 70 1.15 -1.31 14.80
CA VAL A 70 1.50 -1.38 13.37
C VAL A 70 0.35 -1.96 12.56
N ALA A 71 -0.36 -2.95 13.09
CA ALA A 71 -1.57 -3.48 12.46
C ALA A 71 -2.67 -2.41 12.31
N ASP A 72 -2.87 -1.56 13.32
CA ASP A 72 -3.82 -0.44 13.25
C ASP A 72 -3.45 0.58 12.17
N GLN A 73 -2.16 0.88 12.02
CA GLN A 73 -1.67 1.71 10.91
C GLN A 73 -1.98 1.06 9.56
N HIS A 74 -1.73 -0.25 9.42
CA HIS A 74 -2.07 -0.99 8.21
C HIS A 74 -3.56 -0.99 7.90
N VAL A 75 -4.43 -1.10 8.92
CA VAL A 75 -5.89 -1.00 8.75
C VAL A 75 -6.27 0.40 8.27
N GLY A 76 -5.70 1.45 8.85
CA GLY A 76 -5.95 2.83 8.41
C GLY A 76 -5.52 3.05 6.96
N VAL A 77 -4.32 2.59 6.59
CA VAL A 77 -3.81 2.63 5.21
C VAL A 77 -4.71 1.83 4.26
N ALA A 78 -5.10 0.63 4.64
CA ALA A 78 -5.96 -0.23 3.85
C ALA A 78 -7.32 0.41 3.55
N LYS A 79 -8.00 0.95 4.57
CA LYS A 79 -9.29 1.63 4.40
C LYS A 79 -9.17 2.86 3.48
N ALA A 80 -8.11 3.66 3.64
CA ALA A 80 -7.87 4.83 2.81
C ALA A 80 -7.59 4.46 1.33
N LEU A 81 -6.70 3.50 1.09
CA LEU A 81 -6.36 3.06 -0.27
C LEU A 81 -7.58 2.50 -1.02
N VAL A 82 -8.37 1.66 -0.36
CA VAL A 82 -9.54 1.02 -0.98
C VAL A 82 -10.70 2.00 -1.16
N GLY A 83 -10.96 2.84 -0.16
CA GLY A 83 -12.16 3.69 -0.13
C GLY A 83 -12.00 5.07 -0.75
N GLU A 84 -10.77 5.58 -0.87
CA GLU A 84 -10.50 7.00 -1.10
C GLU A 84 -9.38 7.28 -2.11
N LEU A 85 -8.41 6.36 -2.26
CA LEU A 85 -7.24 6.52 -3.13
C LEU A 85 -7.06 5.33 -4.12
N PRO A 86 -8.09 5.00 -4.94
CA PRO A 86 -8.07 3.82 -5.81
C PRO A 86 -6.97 3.82 -6.88
N LEU A 87 -6.50 4.97 -7.36
CA LEU A 87 -5.44 5.08 -8.36
C LEU A 87 -4.06 4.84 -7.72
N THR A 88 -3.84 5.35 -6.51
CA THR A 88 -2.67 5.01 -5.68
C THR A 88 -2.65 3.51 -5.39
N MET A 89 -3.81 2.93 -5.05
CA MET A 89 -3.94 1.49 -4.84
C MET A 89 -3.60 0.69 -6.11
N ALA A 90 -4.09 1.14 -7.27
CA ALA A 90 -3.80 0.48 -8.54
C ALA A 90 -2.32 0.60 -8.95
N ALA A 91 -1.66 1.72 -8.64
CA ALA A 91 -0.22 1.89 -8.84
C ALA A 91 0.60 0.94 -7.94
N LEU A 92 0.19 0.75 -6.69
CA LEU A 92 0.79 -0.24 -5.79
C LEU A 92 0.62 -1.66 -6.34
N GLU A 93 -0.58 -2.01 -6.79
CA GLU A 93 -0.88 -3.33 -7.35
C GLU A 93 -0.07 -3.65 -8.61
N ARG A 94 0.16 -2.66 -9.47
CA ARG A 94 1.01 -2.80 -10.66
C ARG A 94 2.50 -2.76 -10.37
N GLY A 95 2.91 -2.52 -9.12
CA GLY A 95 4.32 -2.40 -8.76
C GLY A 95 4.99 -1.08 -9.15
N GLU A 96 4.21 -0.09 -9.61
CA GLU A 96 4.74 1.24 -9.98
C GLU A 96 5.24 2.02 -8.76
N ILE A 97 4.69 1.71 -7.58
CA ILE A 97 5.13 2.24 -6.30
C ILE A 97 5.22 1.14 -5.25
N SER A 98 6.08 1.34 -4.24
CA SER A 98 6.19 0.46 -3.09
C SER A 98 5.12 0.75 -2.02
N GLU A 99 4.88 -0.21 -1.11
CA GLU A 99 3.97 -0.06 0.04
C GLU A 99 4.32 1.19 0.88
N ARG A 100 5.61 1.49 1.02
CA ARG A 100 6.10 2.68 1.72
C ARG A 100 5.63 3.97 1.03
N ARG A 101 5.69 4.03 -0.31
CA ARG A 101 5.22 5.22 -1.06
C ARG A 101 3.71 5.37 -1.01
N ALA A 102 2.95 4.27 -1.10
CA ALA A 102 1.50 4.31 -0.89
C ALA A 102 1.15 4.84 0.52
N THR A 103 1.88 4.41 1.55
CA THR A 103 1.74 4.91 2.93
C THR A 103 2.05 6.41 3.05
N ILE A 104 3.05 6.91 2.32
CA ILE A 104 3.34 8.35 2.26
C ILE A 104 2.12 9.10 1.72
N VAL A 105 1.54 8.68 0.59
CA VAL A 105 0.35 9.35 0.02
C VAL A 105 -0.78 9.41 1.04
N VAL A 106 -1.14 8.25 1.64
CA VAL A 106 -2.19 8.19 2.68
C VAL A 106 -1.92 9.15 3.83
N ARG A 107 -0.69 9.17 4.35
CA ARG A 107 -0.32 10.03 5.48
C ARG A 107 -0.42 11.51 5.13
N GLU A 108 0.07 11.90 3.96
CA GLU A 108 0.09 13.30 3.54
C GLU A 108 -1.29 13.84 3.19
N THR A 109 -2.24 12.97 2.89
CA THR A 109 -3.64 13.32 2.68
C THR A 109 -4.51 13.12 3.92
N ALA A 110 -3.91 12.80 5.08
CA ALA A 110 -4.64 12.35 6.27
C ALA A 110 -5.73 13.34 6.74
N CYS A 111 -5.45 14.63 6.67
CA CYS A 111 -6.35 15.70 7.13
C CYS A 111 -7.41 16.13 6.09
N LEU A 112 -7.40 15.57 4.88
CA LEU A 112 -8.32 15.95 3.82
C LEU A 112 -9.64 15.18 3.90
N SER A 113 -10.71 15.79 3.38
CA SER A 113 -11.99 15.10 3.16
C SER A 113 -11.83 13.97 2.13
N ARG A 114 -12.75 13.00 2.16
CA ARG A 114 -12.79 11.90 1.17
C ARG A 114 -12.80 12.40 -0.28
N GLU A 115 -13.55 13.47 -0.54
CA GLU A 115 -13.63 14.09 -1.88
C GLU A 115 -12.28 14.68 -2.30
N HIS A 116 -11.65 15.46 -1.42
CA HIS A 116 -10.34 16.05 -1.69
C HIS A 116 -9.25 14.99 -1.87
N ARG A 117 -9.30 13.89 -1.10
CA ARG A 117 -8.40 12.73 -1.32
C ARG A 117 -8.55 12.15 -2.73
N GLY A 118 -9.78 11.99 -3.22
CA GLY A 118 -10.02 11.52 -4.58
C GLY A 118 -9.48 12.47 -5.66
N GLU A 119 -9.52 13.79 -5.42
CA GLU A 119 -8.86 14.77 -6.31
C GLU A 119 -7.34 14.65 -6.28
N VAL A 120 -6.73 14.53 -5.09
CA VAL A 120 -5.29 14.28 -4.95
C VAL A 120 -4.87 13.02 -5.68
N ASP A 121 -5.62 11.93 -5.51
CA ASP A 121 -5.37 10.64 -6.14
C ASP A 121 -5.35 10.75 -7.67
N ARG A 122 -6.35 11.43 -8.25
CA ARG A 122 -6.41 11.71 -9.69
C ARG A 122 -5.26 12.58 -10.19
N ARG A 123 -4.86 13.59 -9.43
CA ARG A 123 -3.73 14.48 -9.80
C ARG A 123 -2.38 13.79 -9.71
N LEU A 124 -2.20 12.89 -8.74
CA LEU A 124 -0.94 12.17 -8.55
C LEU A 124 -0.77 11.01 -9.54
N ALA A 125 -1.85 10.33 -9.93
CA ALA A 125 -1.77 9.12 -10.75
C ALA A 125 -0.82 9.18 -11.96
N PRO A 126 -0.76 10.26 -12.76
CA PRO A 126 0.13 10.32 -13.93
C PRO A 126 1.62 10.41 -13.58
N VAL A 127 1.97 10.82 -12.36
CA VAL A 127 3.35 11.09 -11.93
C VAL A 127 3.82 10.23 -10.76
N ILE A 128 2.93 9.42 -10.17
CA ILE A 128 3.17 8.77 -8.89
C ILE A 128 4.37 7.81 -8.90
N GLY A 129 4.62 7.14 -10.03
CA GLY A 129 5.76 6.22 -10.20
C GLY A 129 7.11 6.92 -10.39
N SER A 130 7.14 8.15 -10.89
CA SER A 130 8.38 8.87 -11.22
C SER A 130 8.91 9.74 -10.09
N LEU A 131 8.14 9.96 -9.02
CA LEU A 131 8.52 10.83 -7.92
C LEU A 131 9.33 10.08 -6.85
N GLY A 132 10.43 10.69 -6.39
CA GLY A 132 11.09 10.28 -5.15
C GLY A 132 10.23 10.61 -3.92
N ASP A 133 10.47 9.96 -2.78
CA ASP A 133 9.59 10.00 -1.61
C ASP A 133 9.29 11.42 -1.09
N LYS A 134 10.30 12.29 -1.03
CA LYS A 134 10.13 13.69 -0.59
C LYS A 134 9.26 14.48 -1.58
N ALA A 135 9.47 14.26 -2.88
CA ALA A 135 8.72 14.92 -3.93
C ALA A 135 7.27 14.41 -3.98
N LEU A 136 7.06 13.11 -3.78
CA LEU A 136 5.74 12.48 -3.67
C LEU A 136 4.94 13.09 -2.51
N GLY A 137 5.54 13.17 -1.32
CA GLY A 137 4.85 13.77 -0.17
C GLY A 137 4.54 15.26 -0.37
N ALA A 138 5.45 16.01 -1.00
CA ALA A 138 5.21 17.40 -1.34
C ALA A 138 4.11 17.56 -2.41
N ALA A 139 4.07 16.67 -3.41
CA ALA A 139 3.04 16.68 -4.44
C ALA A 139 1.66 16.35 -3.87
N ALA A 140 1.56 15.37 -2.97
CA ALA A 140 0.31 15.02 -2.28
C ALA A 140 -0.24 16.21 -1.48
N ARG A 141 0.60 16.90 -0.69
CA ARG A 141 0.18 18.09 0.06
C ARG A 141 -0.25 19.24 -0.84
N ARG A 142 0.49 19.51 -1.93
CA ARG A 142 0.11 20.57 -2.90
C ARG A 142 -1.17 20.28 -3.63
N ALA A 143 -1.43 19.01 -3.96
CA ALA A 143 -2.63 18.62 -4.69
C ALA A 143 -3.89 18.78 -3.83
N GLY A 144 -3.77 18.75 -2.50
CA GLY A 144 -4.86 18.87 -1.54
C GLY A 144 -4.96 20.22 -0.82
N ALA A 145 -4.09 21.17 -1.15
CA ALA A 145 -4.20 22.58 -0.75
C ALA A 145 -5.12 23.33 -1.72
#